data_AF-A0A9X3CAP8-F1
#
_entry.id   AF-A0A9X3CAP8-F1
#
_cell.length_a   1.000
_cell.length_b   1.000
_cell.length_c   1.000
_cell.angle_alpha   90.00
_cell.angle_beta   90.00
_cell.angle_gamma   90.00
#
_symmetry.space_group_name_H-M   'P 1'
#
loop_
_entity.id
_entity.type
_entity.pdbx_description
1 polymer ?
#
loop_
_entity_poly.entity_id
_entity_poly.type
_entity_poly.pdbx_seq_one_letter_code
_entity_poly.pdbx_strand_id
1 'polypeptide(L)'
;MVLELTILYFKTNERNTKKQIVSALSVQLESKYGRNFEEKNLRRMMPLAEQFTDKEIVVTLSRQLCWSHFLAIIAIKNLKAKLFYSNQVNDQLMSVSDLRKETAAKTFERTEIANIQIPIVAIPVLL
;
A
#
# COMPACT_ATOMS: atom_id res chain seq x y z
N MET A 1 6.86 10.60 5.32
CA MET A 1 6.76 11.52 6.48
C MET A 1 5.56 11.29 7.41
N VAL A 2 4.29 11.54 7.02
CA VAL A 2 3.12 11.34 7.95
C VAL A 2 2.88 9.86 8.28
N LEU A 3 3.04 8.97 7.29
CA LEU A 3 2.92 7.52 7.46
C LEU A 3 4.07 6.91 8.27
N GLU A 4 5.33 7.30 8.00
CA GLU A 4 6.51 6.82 8.76
C GLU A 4 6.38 7.16 10.25
N LEU A 5 5.99 8.39 10.60
CA LEU A 5 5.82 8.80 11.99
C LEU A 5 4.66 8.07 12.66
N THR A 6 3.54 7.88 11.95
CA THR A 6 2.37 7.16 12.47
C THR A 6 2.69 5.68 12.73
N ILE A 7 3.41 5.04 11.82
CA ILE A 7 3.80 3.62 11.92
C ILE A 7 4.87 3.40 12.99
N LEU A 8 5.87 4.28 13.09
CA LEU A 8 6.90 4.21 14.13
C LEU A 8 6.30 4.47 15.52
N TYR A 9 5.39 5.45 15.64
CA TYR A 9 4.73 5.83 16.88
C TYR A 9 3.77 4.75 17.40
N PHE A 10 3.11 3.99 16.52
CA PHE A 10 2.25 2.86 16.96
C PHE A 10 3.03 1.62 17.38
N LYS A 11 4.31 1.50 17.02
CA LYS A 11 5.15 0.36 17.39
C LYS A 11 5.64 0.41 18.84
N THR A 12 5.69 1.60 19.46
CA THR A 12 6.33 1.82 20.78
C THR A 12 5.38 1.84 21.98
N ASN A 13 4.05 1.91 21.79
CA ASN A 13 3.11 2.19 22.89
C ASN A 13 2.19 1.00 23.25
N GLU A 14 1.77 0.92 24.50
CA GLU A 14 0.85 -0.09 25.04
C GLU A 14 -0.59 0.04 24.49
N ARG A 15 -1.35 -1.07 24.43
CA ARG A 15 -2.67 -1.14 23.74
C ARG A 15 -3.71 -0.13 24.24
N ASN A 16 -3.78 0.15 25.54
CA ASN A 16 -4.72 1.12 26.10
C ASN A 16 -4.38 2.55 25.68
N THR A 17 -3.10 2.88 25.66
CA THR A 17 -2.58 4.19 25.24
C THR A 17 -2.77 4.42 23.74
N LYS A 18 -2.65 3.37 22.92
CA LYS A 18 -2.89 3.45 21.46
C LYS A 18 -4.29 4.00 21.12
N LYS A 19 -5.34 3.64 21.86
CA LYS A 19 -6.70 4.12 21.55
C LYS A 19 -6.87 5.64 21.70
N GLN A 20 -6.36 6.20 22.80
CA GLN A 20 -6.45 7.64 23.08
C GLN A 20 -5.57 8.44 22.12
N ILE A 21 -4.39 7.91 21.82
CA ILE A 21 -3.46 8.45 20.83
C ILE A 21 -4.12 8.54 19.45
N VAL A 22 -4.74 7.46 18.97
CA VAL A 22 -5.35 7.45 17.63
C VAL A 22 -6.42 8.52 17.52
N SER A 23 -7.24 8.69 18.57
CA SER A 23 -8.28 9.71 18.60
C SER A 23 -7.69 11.12 18.52
N ALA A 24 -6.74 11.46 19.39
CA ALA A 24 -6.11 12.78 19.39
C ALA A 24 -5.34 13.08 18.08
N LEU A 25 -4.63 12.09 17.54
CA LEU A 25 -3.88 12.23 16.30
C LEU A 25 -4.81 12.37 15.09
N SER A 26 -5.96 11.69 15.09
CA SER A 26 -6.93 11.81 14.00
C SER A 26 -7.46 13.22 13.85
N VAL A 27 -7.76 13.92 14.96
CA VAL A 27 -8.22 15.30 14.92
C VAL A 27 -7.20 16.22 14.25
N GLN A 28 -5.91 16.08 14.62
CA GLN A 28 -4.85 16.91 14.06
C GLN A 28 -4.59 16.62 12.59
N LEU A 29 -4.53 15.32 12.22
CA LEU A 29 -4.22 14.90 10.86
C LEU A 29 -5.40 15.14 9.92
N GLU A 30 -6.63 14.94 10.38
CA GLU A 30 -7.83 15.23 9.58
C GLU A 30 -7.95 16.73 9.30
N SER A 31 -7.70 17.59 10.29
CA SER A 31 -7.67 19.04 10.08
C SER A 31 -6.63 19.48 9.04
N LYS A 32 -5.45 18.83 9.06
CA LYS A 32 -4.33 19.22 8.18
C LYS A 32 -4.35 18.56 6.79
N TYR A 33 -4.90 17.36 6.68
CA TYR A 33 -4.77 16.51 5.48
C TYR A 33 -6.11 15.91 5.01
N GLY A 34 -7.21 16.22 5.67
CA GLY A 34 -8.57 15.83 5.30
C GLY A 34 -9.00 14.44 5.78
N ARG A 35 -10.23 14.06 5.39
CA ARG A 35 -10.98 12.86 5.84
C ARG A 35 -10.26 11.52 5.68
N ASN A 36 -9.22 11.46 4.86
CA ASN A 36 -8.34 10.31 4.74
C ASN A 36 -7.65 9.95 6.08
N PHE A 37 -7.55 10.91 7.01
CA PHE A 37 -6.93 10.74 8.33
C PHE A 37 -7.93 10.75 9.49
N GLU A 38 -9.22 10.55 9.24
CA GLU A 38 -10.22 10.34 10.29
C GLU A 38 -9.86 9.12 11.16
N GLU A 39 -10.39 9.08 12.39
CA GLU A 39 -10.03 8.07 13.39
C GLU A 39 -10.19 6.63 12.88
N LYS A 40 -11.28 6.37 12.14
CA LYS A 40 -11.56 5.07 11.53
C LYS A 40 -10.46 4.62 10.56
N ASN A 41 -9.91 5.55 9.79
CA ASN A 41 -8.84 5.26 8.84
C ASN A 41 -7.49 5.09 9.54
N LEU A 42 -7.20 5.87 10.59
CA LEU A 42 -6.01 5.62 11.44
C LEU A 42 -6.07 4.27 12.16
N ARG A 43 -7.24 3.85 12.65
CA ARG A 43 -7.42 2.53 13.28
C ARG A 43 -7.15 1.39 12.29
N ARG A 44 -7.47 1.57 11.01
CA ARG A 44 -7.15 0.61 9.95
C ARG A 44 -5.66 0.60 9.59
N MET A 45 -4.95 1.70 9.78
CA MET A 45 -3.48 1.78 9.60
C MET A 45 -2.73 0.91 10.61
N MET A 46 -3.22 0.79 11.85
CA MET A 46 -2.49 0.15 12.94
C MET A 46 -2.15 -1.34 12.67
N PRO A 47 -3.12 -2.23 12.37
CA PRO A 47 -2.82 -3.62 12.05
C PRO A 47 -1.98 -3.76 10.78
N LEU A 48 -1.96 -2.74 9.92
CA LEU A 48 -1.19 -2.77 8.70
C LEU A 48 0.31 -2.62 8.93
N ALA A 49 0.68 -1.70 9.81
CA ALA A 49 2.06 -1.55 10.27
C ALA A 49 2.64 -2.87 10.78
N GLU A 50 1.77 -3.76 11.28
CA GLU A 50 2.12 -5.09 11.76
C GLU A 50 2.15 -6.16 10.65
N GLN A 51 1.38 -5.99 9.57
CA GLN A 51 1.33 -6.92 8.42
C GLN A 51 2.52 -6.79 7.46
N PHE A 52 3.09 -5.59 7.33
CA PHE A 52 4.35 -5.43 6.60
C PHE A 52 5.50 -5.64 7.57
N THR A 53 5.98 -6.88 7.64
CA THR A 53 7.11 -7.29 8.49
C THR A 53 8.41 -6.62 8.08
N ASP A 54 8.57 -6.30 6.80
CA ASP A 54 9.71 -5.57 6.27
C ASP A 54 9.48 -4.05 6.31
N LYS A 55 10.23 -3.39 7.19
CA LYS A 55 10.17 -1.93 7.36
C LYS A 55 10.63 -1.18 6.12
N GLU A 56 11.58 -1.71 5.36
CA GLU A 56 12.13 -1.02 4.19
C GLU A 56 11.09 -0.93 3.06
N ILE A 57 10.27 -1.98 2.91
CA ILE A 57 9.15 -1.99 1.98
C ILE A 57 8.15 -0.89 2.34
N VAL A 58 7.74 -0.80 3.61
CA VAL A 58 6.80 0.23 4.07
C VAL A 58 7.34 1.63 3.83
N VAL A 59 8.61 1.83 4.18
CA VAL A 59 9.30 3.11 4.04
C VAL A 59 9.34 3.52 2.57
N THR A 60 9.72 2.61 1.67
CA THR A 60 9.79 2.87 0.22
C THR A 60 8.41 3.22 -0.34
N LEU A 61 7.40 2.40 -0.06
CA LEU A 61 6.02 2.63 -0.50
C LEU A 61 5.47 3.96 0.04
N SER A 62 5.82 4.35 1.27
CA SER A 62 5.34 5.59 1.89
C SER A 62 5.86 6.87 1.25
N ARG A 63 6.94 6.76 0.47
CA ARG A 63 7.51 7.88 -0.30
C ARG A 63 6.85 8.03 -1.66
N GLN A 64 6.31 6.93 -2.19
CA GLN A 64 5.74 6.87 -3.54
C GLN A 64 4.22 7.01 -3.54
N LEU A 65 3.55 6.58 -2.47
CA LEU A 65 2.11 6.42 -2.45
C LEU A 65 1.45 7.34 -1.42
N CYS A 66 0.36 7.98 -1.81
CA CYS A 66 -0.51 8.66 -0.85
C CYS A 66 -1.39 7.64 -0.11
N TRP A 67 -1.98 8.06 1.02
CA TRP A 67 -2.70 7.12 1.90
C TRP A 67 -3.87 6.40 1.24
N SER A 68 -4.60 7.07 0.34
CA SER A 68 -5.72 6.44 -0.35
C SER A 68 -5.29 5.31 -1.29
N HIS A 69 -4.07 5.36 -1.84
CA HIS A 69 -3.48 4.24 -2.58
C HIS A 69 -3.12 3.09 -1.66
N PHE A 70 -2.53 3.38 -0.50
CA PHE A 70 -2.30 2.36 0.52
C PHE A 70 -3.61 1.63 0.86
N LEU A 71 -4.68 2.35 1.20
CA LEU A 71 -5.98 1.74 1.50
C LEU A 71 -6.45 0.77 0.41
N ALA A 72 -6.26 1.12 -0.86
CA ALA A 72 -6.61 0.26 -1.97
C ALA A 72 -5.70 -0.98 -2.08
N ILE A 73 -4.37 -0.81 -1.95
CA ILE A 73 -3.40 -1.92 -2.01
C ILE A 73 -3.57 -2.90 -0.85
N ILE A 74 -3.91 -2.41 0.34
CA ILE A 74 -4.07 -3.24 1.54
C ILE A 74 -5.21 -4.24 1.40
N ALA A 75 -6.27 -3.85 0.70
CA ALA A 75 -7.43 -4.71 0.47
C ALA A 75 -7.08 -5.96 -0.38
N ILE A 76 -5.95 -5.93 -1.08
CA ILE A 76 -5.44 -7.05 -1.87
C ILE A 76 -4.85 -8.09 -0.92
N LYS A 77 -5.25 -9.36 -1.05
CA LYS A 77 -4.78 -10.42 -0.12
C LYS A 77 -3.37 -10.92 -0.43
N ASN A 78 -3.04 -11.04 -1.71
CA ASN A 78 -1.78 -11.62 -2.18
C ASN A 78 -0.63 -10.61 -2.11
N LEU A 79 0.49 -10.98 -1.48
CA LEU A 79 1.66 -10.10 -1.33
C LEU A 79 2.33 -9.74 -2.67
N LYS A 80 2.47 -10.69 -3.60
CA LYS A 80 3.04 -10.44 -4.93
C LYS A 80 2.18 -9.43 -5.70
N ALA A 81 0.86 -9.61 -5.64
CA ALA A 81 -0.08 -8.66 -6.23
C ALA A 81 0.05 -7.26 -5.62
N LYS A 82 0.16 -7.15 -4.28
CA LYS A 82 0.39 -5.86 -3.60
C LYS A 82 1.63 -5.15 -4.16
N LEU A 83 2.75 -5.86 -4.28
CA LEU A 83 4.00 -5.29 -4.80
C LEU A 83 3.88 -4.89 -6.28
N PHE A 84 3.28 -5.75 -7.10
CA PHE A 84 3.00 -5.46 -8.51
C PHE A 84 2.21 -4.16 -8.67
N TYR A 85 1.05 -4.05 -8.03
CA TYR A 85 0.22 -2.86 -8.15
C TYR A 85 0.85 -1.62 -7.50
N SER A 86 1.64 -1.78 -6.45
CA SER A 86 2.38 -0.67 -5.84
C SER A 86 3.39 -0.05 -6.83
N ASN A 87 4.14 -0.89 -7.54
CA ASN A 87 5.09 -0.43 -8.56
C ASN A 87 4.34 0.25 -9.71
N GLN A 88 3.24 -0.37 -10.18
CA GLN A 88 2.43 0.16 -11.28
C GLN A 88 1.83 1.55 -10.98
N VAL A 89 1.43 1.81 -9.73
CA VAL A 89 0.94 3.14 -9.34
C VAL A 89 1.99 4.21 -9.55
N ASN A 90 3.26 3.91 -9.21
CA ASN A 90 4.36 4.84 -9.38
C ASN A 90 4.75 4.97 -10.86
N ASP A 91 4.89 3.86 -11.57
CA ASP A 91 5.36 3.82 -12.96
C ASP A 91 4.37 4.47 -13.93
N GLN A 92 3.07 4.31 -13.69
CA GLN A 92 2.01 4.84 -14.54
C GLN A 92 1.28 6.06 -13.95
N LEU A 93 1.74 6.58 -12.81
CA LEU A 93 1.11 7.71 -12.10
C LEU A 93 -0.39 7.50 -11.86
N MET A 94 -0.79 6.26 -11.53
CA MET A 94 -2.20 5.89 -11.43
C MET A 94 -2.92 6.69 -10.34
N SER A 95 -4.14 7.14 -10.63
CA SER A 95 -5.04 7.57 -9.57
C SER A 95 -5.53 6.37 -8.74
N VAL A 96 -6.14 6.62 -7.58
CA VAL A 96 -6.79 5.57 -6.78
C VAL A 96 -7.92 4.89 -7.57
N SER A 97 -8.57 5.63 -8.47
CA SER A 97 -9.61 5.09 -9.34
C SER A 97 -9.01 4.09 -10.35
N ASP A 98 -7.89 4.44 -10.96
CA ASP A 98 -7.22 3.59 -11.95
C ASP A 98 -6.67 2.33 -11.30
N LEU A 99 -6.02 2.46 -10.14
CA LEU A 99 -5.60 1.31 -9.34
C LEU A 99 -6.76 0.35 -9.04
N ARG A 100 -7.94 0.87 -8.67
CA ARG A 100 -9.12 0.03 -8.40
C ARG A 100 -9.63 -0.66 -9.66
N LYS A 101 -9.61 0.03 -10.82
CA LYS A 101 -9.98 -0.58 -12.11
C LYS A 101 -9.03 -1.73 -12.46
N GLU A 102 -7.73 -1.51 -12.38
CA GLU A 102 -6.71 -2.52 -12.68
C GLU A 102 -6.81 -3.73 -11.73
N THR A 103 -7.01 -3.46 -10.44
CA THR A 103 -7.22 -4.53 -9.44
C THR A 103 -8.49 -5.33 -9.75
N ALA A 104 -9.58 -4.68 -10.14
CA ALA A 104 -10.82 -5.34 -10.53
C ALA A 104 -10.68 -6.13 -11.84
N ALA A 105 -9.86 -5.64 -12.77
CA ALA A 105 -9.53 -6.29 -14.04
C ALA A 105 -8.57 -7.48 -13.88
N LYS A 106 -8.05 -7.71 -12.67
CA LYS A 106 -7.09 -8.78 -12.35
C LYS A 106 -5.84 -8.73 -13.24
N THR A 107 -5.33 -7.52 -13.48
CA THR A 107 -4.17 -7.30 -14.36
C THR A 107 -2.94 -8.09 -13.91
N PHE A 108 -2.70 -8.17 -12.60
CA PHE A 108 -1.62 -9.00 -12.04
C PHE A 108 -1.76 -10.47 -12.47
N GLU A 109 -2.91 -11.08 -12.23
CA GLU A 109 -3.15 -12.49 -12.54
C GLU A 109 -3.03 -12.77 -14.05
N ARG A 110 -3.52 -11.85 -14.89
CA ARG A 110 -3.38 -11.94 -16.34
C ARG A 110 -1.93 -11.83 -16.80
N THR A 111 -1.15 -10.96 -16.15
CA THR A 111 0.29 -10.80 -16.42
C THR A 111 1.07 -12.04 -16.01
N GLU A 112 0.76 -12.64 -14.85
CA GLU A 112 1.38 -13.90 -14.42
C GLU A 112 1.07 -15.03 -15.40
N ILE A 113 -0.18 -15.16 -15.86
CA ILE A 113 -0.56 -16.16 -16.87
C ILE A 113 0.21 -15.95 -18.17
N ALA A 114 0.33 -14.71 -18.65
CA ALA A 114 1.08 -14.38 -19.85
C ALA A 114 2.57 -14.72 -19.70
N ASN A 115 3.19 -14.39 -18.57
CA ASN A 115 4.60 -14.71 -18.29
C ASN A 115 4.85 -16.23 -18.22
N ILE A 116 3.88 -17.01 -17.72
CA ILE A 116 3.95 -18.48 -17.75
C ILE A 116 3.82 -19.02 -19.18
N GLN A 117 3.07 -18.32 -20.04
CA GLN A 117 2.78 -18.73 -21.42
C GLN A 117 3.83 -18.27 -22.43
N ILE A 118 4.71 -17.33 -22.10
CA ILE A 118 5.90 -17.01 -22.90
C ILE A 118 6.91 -18.13 -22.68
N PRO A 119 7.15 -19.04 -23.65
CA PRO A 119 8.22 -19.99 -23.54
C PRO A 119 9.54 -19.22 -23.64
N ILE A 120 10.60 -19.68 -22.96
CA ILE A 120 11.99 -19.21 -23.12
C ILE A 120 12.50 -19.35 -24.59
N VAL A 121 11.66 -19.82 -25.51
CA VAL A 121 11.96 -20.11 -26.92
C VAL A 121 11.69 -18.89 -27.80
N ALA A 122 12.44 -17.81 -27.60
CA ALA A 122 12.56 -16.74 -28.60
C ALA A 122 13.91 -16.01 -28.47
N ILE A 123 15.01 -16.76 -28.44
CA ILE A 123 16.28 -16.25 -28.95
C ILE A 123 16.57 -17.04 -30.22
N PRO A 124 16.23 -16.54 -31.42
CA PRO A 124 16.94 -16.97 -32.61
C PRO A 124 18.35 -16.39 -32.48
N VAL A 125 19.30 -17.20 -32.03
CA VAL A 125 20.71 -16.94 -32.33
C VAL A 125 20.82 -17.03 -33.85
N LEU A 126 20.81 -15.87 -34.50
CA LEU A 126 21.25 -15.69 -35.87
C LEU A 126 22.47 -14.78 -35.84
N LEU A 127 23.64 -15.41 -35.67
CA LEU A 127 24.87 -15.31 -36.47
C LEU A 127 26.04 -15.89 -35.68
#